data_AF-A0A3C0RDP6-F1
#
_entry.id   AF-A0A3C0RDP6-F1
#
_cell.length_a   1.000
_cell.length_b   1.000
_cell.length_c   1.000
_cell.angle_alpha   90.00
_cell.angle_beta   90.00
_cell.angle_gamma   90.00
#
_symmetry.space_group_name_H-M   'P 1'
#
loop_
_entity.id
_entity.type
_entity.pdbx_description
1 polymer ?
#
loop_
_entity_poly.entity_id
_entity_poly.type
_entity_poly.pdbx_seq_one_letter_code
_entity_poly.pdbx_strand_id
1 'polypeptide(L)' 'WCTCGLSEKQPLCDGKHKTLAREENGETIMPFKSLKFTAEEDGEVWLCQCKHTKNPPFCDGSHKQL' A
#
# COMPACT_ATOMS: atom_id res chain seq x y z
N TRP A 1 -0.09 3.25 -4.76
CA TRP A 1 0.16 1.89 -4.25
C TRP A 1 -0.64 1.63 -2.97
N CYS A 2 -1.24 0.44 -2.85
CA CYS A 2 -2.00 0.02 -1.67
C CYS A 2 -1.05 -0.38 -0.53
N THR A 3 -1.18 0.27 0.62
CA THR A 3 -0.39 0.01 1.84
C THR A 3 -1.14 -0.83 2.88
N CYS A 4 -2.48 -0.91 2.82
CA CYS A 4 -3.31 -1.60 3.82
C CYS A 4 -3.61 -3.07 3.49
N GLY A 5 -3.30 -3.56 2.29
CA GLY A 5 -3.61 -4.93 1.85
C GLY A 5 -5.06 -5.18 1.41
N LEU A 6 -6.01 -4.31 1.76
CA LEU A 6 -7.45 -4.54 1.53
C LEU A 6 -7.98 -4.22 0.12
N SER A 7 -7.18 -3.60 -0.76
CA SER A 7 -7.65 -3.18 -2.08
C SER A 7 -8.11 -4.38 -2.93
N GLU A 8 -9.23 -4.24 -3.63
CA GLU A 8 -9.66 -5.18 -4.70
C GLU A 8 -8.95 -4.90 -6.03
N LYS A 9 -8.30 -3.74 -6.16
CA LYS A 9 -7.54 -3.33 -7.34
C LYS A 9 -6.03 -3.41 -7.09
N GLN A 10 -5.57 -4.46 -6.41
CA GLN A 10 -4.14 -4.67 -6.17
C GLN A 10 -3.35 -4.61 -7.49
N PRO A 11 -2.12 -4.05 -7.48
CA PRO A 11 -1.36 -3.53 -6.34
C PRO A 11 -1.70 -2.07 -5.96
N LEU A 12 -2.67 -1.45 -6.64
CA LEU A 12 -3.03 -0.05 -6.47
C LEU A 12 -4.11 0.16 -5.40
N CYS A 13 -4.26 1.41 -4.96
CA CYS A 13 -5.25 1.75 -3.95
C CYS A 13 -6.61 2.05 -4.60
N ASP A 14 -7.67 1.50 -4.04
CA ASP A 14 -9.07 1.74 -4.43
C ASP A 14 -9.88 2.51 -3.36
N GLY A 15 -9.25 2.85 -2.24
CA GLY A 15 -9.87 3.59 -1.15
C GLY A 15 -10.42 2.74 0.00
N LYS A 16 -10.38 1.40 -0.09
CA LYS A 16 -10.86 0.52 1.00
C LYS A 16 -10.18 0.75 2.36
N HIS A 17 -8.96 1.29 2.39
CA HIS A 17 -8.30 1.65 3.64
C HIS A 17 -9.11 2.62 4.53
N LYS A 18 -10.06 3.37 3.96
CA LYS A 18 -10.95 4.26 4.70
C LYS A 18 -11.89 3.52 5.66
N THR A 19 -12.19 2.24 5.41
CA THR A 19 -13.02 1.44 6.33
C THR A 19 -12.31 1.12 7.65
N LEU A 20 -10.99 1.34 7.71
CA LEU A 20 -10.17 1.18 8.91
C LEU A 20 -10.04 2.48 9.72
N ALA A 21 -10.69 3.56 9.28
CA ALA A 21 -10.74 4.80 10.05
C ALA A 21 -11.48 4.56 11.37
N ARG A 22 -10.96 5.14 12.44
CA ARG A 22 -11.54 5.05 13.79
C ARG A 22 -11.40 6.36 14.52
N GLU A 23 -12.26 6.60 15.48
CA GLU A 23 -12.14 7.73 16.40
C GLU A 23 -11.31 7.31 17.61
N GLU A 24 -10.32 8.12 17.97
CA GLU A 24 -9.48 7.94 19.15
C GLU A 24 -9.27 9.30 19.80
N ASN A 25 -9.70 9.48 21.06
CA ASN A 25 -9.61 10.75 21.80
C ASN A 25 -10.25 11.96 21.09
N GLY A 26 -11.31 11.74 20.31
CA GLY A 26 -12.00 12.80 19.56
C GLY A 26 -11.33 13.17 18.23
N GLU A 27 -10.33 12.40 17.79
CA GLU A 27 -9.69 12.56 16.50
C GLU A 27 -9.93 11.35 15.58
N THR A 28 -10.21 11.61 14.31
CA THR A 28 -10.28 10.57 13.29
C THR A 28 -8.88 10.07 12.94
N ILE A 29 -8.56 8.85 13.35
CA ILE A 29 -7.31 8.16 13.03
C ILE A 29 -7.51 7.33 11.76
N MET A 30 -6.69 7.61 10.76
CA MET A 30 -6.57 6.83 9.53
C MET A 30 -5.25 6.04 9.57
N PRO A 31 -5.26 4.75 9.95
CA PRO A 31 -4.03 3.98 10.18
C PRO A 31 -3.22 3.73 8.90
N PHE A 32 -3.88 3.81 7.73
CA PHE A 32 -3.23 3.62 6.45
C PHE A 32 -3.57 4.77 5.50
N LYS A 33 -2.54 5.23 4.78
CA LYS A 33 -2.68 6.13 3.63
C LYS A 33 -2.04 5.46 2.41
N SER A 34 -2.64 5.64 1.25
CA SER A 34 -2.03 5.17 -0.01
C SER A 34 -0.71 5.88 -0.27
N LEU A 35 0.29 5.14 -0.74
CA LEU A 35 1.54 5.73 -1.21
C LEU A 35 1.38 6.18 -2.67
N LYS A 36 1.59 7.47 -2.94
CA LYS A 36 1.68 8.00 -4.30
C LYS A 36 3.10 7.77 -4.82
N PHE A 37 3.22 7.34 -6.07
CA PHE A 37 4.50 7.26 -6.78
C PHE A 37 4.23 7.60 -8.25
N THR A 38 5.26 8.09 -8.93
CA THR A 38 5.23 8.45 -10.35
C THR A 38 6.30 7.61 -11.04
N ALA A 39 5.98 7.03 -12.19
CA ALA A 39 6.99 6.41 -13.03
C ALA A 39 7.75 7.51 -13.77
N GLU A 40 9.08 7.53 -13.66
CA GLU A 40 9.93 8.53 -14.32
C GLU A 40 10.20 8.17 -15.79
N GLU A 41 10.11 6.88 -16.12
CA GLU A 41 10.30 6.34 -17.46
C GLU A 41 9.34 5.18 -17.73
N ASP A 42 9.15 4.88 -19.01
CA ASP A 42 8.36 3.73 -19.45
C ASP A 42 9.15 2.43 -19.24
N GLY A 43 8.52 1.45 -18.61
CA GLY A 43 9.15 0.16 -18.36
C GLY A 43 8.30 -0.78 -17.51
N GLU A 44 8.78 -2.01 -17.39
CA GLU A 44 8.17 -3.01 -16.51
C GLU A 44 8.75 -2.92 -15.10
N VAL A 45 7.86 -2.93 -14.10
CA VAL A 45 8.23 -2.94 -12.69
C VAL A 45 7.35 -3.90 -11.91
N TRP A 46 7.90 -4.46 -10.84
CA TRP A 46 7.15 -5.33 -9.93
C TRP A 46 6.78 -4.55 -8.68
N LEU A 47 5.48 -4.35 -8.45
CA LEU A 47 4.99 -3.72 -7.23
C LEU A 47 4.71 -4.76 -6.14
N CYS A 48 4.98 -4.39 -4.90
CA CYS A 48 4.80 -5.30 -3.77
C CYS A 48 3.31 -5.57 -3.49
N GLN A 49 2.95 -6.85 -3.37
CA GLN A 49 1.61 -7.27 -2.95
C GLN A 49 1.56 -7.83 -1.52
N CYS A 50 2.64 -8.41 -0.99
CA CYS A 50 2.66 -8.92 0.38
C CYS A 50 2.65 -7.82 1.45
N LYS A 51 2.99 -6.57 1.09
CA LYS A 51 3.06 -5.39 1.98
C LYS A 51 4.20 -5.42 3.02
N HIS A 52 5.13 -6.36 2.88
CA HIS A 52 6.33 -6.48 3.72
C HIS A 52 7.62 -5.98 3.05
N THR A 53 7.53 -5.29 1.91
CA THR A 53 8.72 -4.73 1.26
C THR A 53 9.39 -3.66 2.12
N LYS A 54 10.72 -3.63 2.09
CA LYS A 54 11.56 -2.56 2.61
C LYS A 54 11.90 -1.50 1.55
N ASN A 55 11.47 -1.70 0.30
CA ASN A 55 11.65 -0.78 -0.83
C ASN A 55 10.30 -0.39 -1.49
N PRO A 56 9.35 0.22 -0.77
CA PRO A 56 8.05 0.56 -1.32
C PRO A 56 8.15 1.59 -2.46
N PRO A 57 7.33 1.46 -3.52
CA PRO A 57 6.24 0.50 -3.69
C PRO A 57 6.66 -0.84 -4.34
N PHE A 58 7.95 -1.04 -4.59
CA PHE A 58 8.49 -2.13 -5.41
C PHE A 58 8.63 -3.45 -4.65
N CYS A 59 8.70 -4.55 -5.39
CA CYS A 59 9.01 -5.86 -4.85
C CYS A 59 10.52 -6.00 -4.64
N ASP A 60 10.93 -6.41 -3.45
CA ASP A 60 12.33 -6.68 -3.08
C ASP A 60 12.56 -8.16 -2.69
N GLY A 61 11.57 -9.02 -2.90
CA GLY A 61 11.63 -10.42 -2.52
C GLY A 61 11.38 -10.71 -1.04
N SER A 62 11.05 -9.73 -0.19
CA SER A 62 10.76 -9.95 1.24
C SER A 62 9.67 -11.02 1.48
N HIS A 63 8.75 -11.21 0.53
CA HIS A 63 7.72 -12.23 0.60
C HIS A 63 8.25 -13.68 0.65
N LYS A 64 9.51 -13.92 0.29
CA LYS A 64 10.11 -15.27 0.32
C LYS A 64 10.46 -15.74 1.74
N GLN A 65 10.37 -14.85 2.73
CA GLN A 65 10.74 -15.11 4.12
C GLN A 65 9.56 -14.91 5.10
N LEU A 66 8.32 -14.85 4.57
CA LEU A 66 7.10 -14.72 5.37
C LEU A 66 6.54 -16.07 5.80
#